data_AF-A0A6N2UW99-F1
#
_entry.id   AF-A0A6N2UW99-F1
#
_cell.length_a   1.000
_cell.length_b   1.000
_cell.length_c   1.000
_cell.angle_alpha   90.00
_cell.angle_beta   90.00
_cell.angle_gamma   90.00
#
_symmetry.space_group_name_H-M   'P 1'
#
loop_
_entity.id
_entity.type
_entity.pdbx_description
1 polymer ?
#
loop_
_entity_poly.entity_id
_entity_poly.type
_entity_poly.pdbx_seq_one_letter_code
_entity_poly.pdbx_strand_id
1 'polypeptide(L)'
;MQQKQATGVDTKAMLPIFSCGFMVVAELFLPWFSMPVLKYSKLQTSYTLWNVSECVDNIQKSIRGGGKLSMELLTAEEIKTIGQWSIALQVFAIILTVLLIGAAIAAYRWKKKSVVYIRLTFLAAAILPALAFAANMQGNLFLNEKIGRESHFINLTIHSYLQLTAFPYAQLILDLVMIAAVGKLLDTQFEYEAIMYIQRSVREDKKIGKRTKVSIFLILFAIPCLIFFGIFFLNDRSASFIALCIIGLAMIPFCMIFEDRKPQAREVLLIAVMAAIAVVGRMAFFMLPQFKPVTAIVIITGISLGAEAGFLTGAVAGFVSNFFFGQGPWTPWQMFAFGIIGFLAGLLFRGKREKYKKSKLILCLYGGIATLVIYGFLMDTSSITMFGTGFSWKALAAMYASGLPFNIVHGISTMVFLFFLAGPMDRKLERIKKKYGIL
;
A
#
# COMPACT_ATOMS: atom_id res chain seq x y z
N MET A 1 -41.82 -9.41 -9.67
CA MET A 1 -40.70 -10.09 -8.98
C MET A 1 -40.34 -9.27 -7.74
N GLN A 2 -40.48 -9.84 -6.54
CA GLN A 2 -40.07 -9.18 -5.29
C GLN A 2 -38.59 -8.76 -5.35
N GLN A 3 -38.31 -7.51 -4.97
CA GLN A 3 -36.96 -6.95 -4.78
C GLN A 3 -36.22 -7.65 -3.61
N LYS A 4 -35.96 -8.95 -3.72
CA LYS A 4 -35.04 -9.64 -2.81
C LYS A 4 -33.63 -9.24 -3.21
N GLN A 5 -33.07 -8.27 -2.49
CA GLN A 5 -31.63 -8.02 -2.46
C GLN A 5 -30.93 -9.36 -2.23
N ALA A 6 -29.98 -9.71 -3.10
CA ALA A 6 -29.25 -10.95 -2.95
C ALA A 6 -28.50 -10.99 -1.62
N THR A 7 -28.54 -12.16 -1.01
CA THR A 7 -27.92 -12.54 0.25
C THR A 7 -26.41 -12.79 0.12
N GLY A 8 -25.81 -12.38 -1.00
CA GLY A 8 -24.37 -12.41 -1.22
C GLY A 8 -23.70 -11.21 -0.56
N VAL A 9 -22.57 -11.46 0.08
CA VAL A 9 -21.71 -10.44 0.66
C VAL A 9 -20.98 -9.72 -0.48
N ASP A 10 -21.49 -8.57 -0.92
CA ASP A 10 -20.77 -7.69 -1.83
C ASP A 10 -19.49 -7.20 -1.14
N THR A 11 -18.32 -7.52 -1.70
CA THR A 11 -17.00 -7.18 -1.13
C THR A 11 -16.87 -5.68 -0.82
N LYS A 12 -17.55 -4.83 -1.59
CA LYS A 12 -17.59 -3.36 -1.38
C LYS A 12 -18.49 -2.96 -0.20
N ALA A 13 -19.60 -3.65 0.03
CA ALA A 13 -20.49 -3.40 1.16
C ALA A 13 -19.89 -3.87 2.51
N MET A 14 -18.87 -4.74 2.47
CA MET A 14 -18.08 -5.11 3.64
C MET A 14 -17.04 -4.07 4.05
N LEU A 15 -16.62 -3.16 3.16
CA LEU A 15 -15.61 -2.15 3.49
C LEU A 15 -16.04 -1.27 4.66
N PRO A 16 -17.26 -0.71 4.71
CA PRO A 16 -17.73 0.04 5.90
C PRO A 16 -17.73 -0.81 7.18
N ILE A 17 -18.05 -2.11 7.08
CA ILE A 17 -18.09 -3.03 8.23
C ILE A 17 -16.67 -3.29 8.76
N PHE A 18 -15.72 -3.55 7.85
CA PHE A 18 -14.31 -3.71 8.21
C PHE A 18 -13.71 -2.42 8.76
N SER A 19 -14.09 -1.25 8.22
CA SER A 19 -13.69 0.04 8.75
C SER A 19 -14.18 0.23 10.20
N CYS A 20 -15.45 -0.06 10.48
CA CYS A 20 -15.97 -0.03 11.86
C CYS A 20 -15.21 -0.99 12.77
N GLY A 21 -14.95 -2.23 12.31
CA GLY A 21 -14.21 -3.22 13.08
C GLY A 21 -12.77 -2.79 13.40
N PHE A 22 -12.07 -2.22 12.41
CA PHE A 22 -10.73 -1.66 12.59
C PHE A 22 -10.73 -0.53 13.64
N MET A 23 -11.68 0.40 13.56
CA MET A 23 -11.78 1.52 14.50
C MET A 23 -12.03 1.03 15.93
N VAL A 24 -12.94 0.07 16.13
CA VAL A 24 -13.17 -0.54 17.45
C VAL A 24 -11.88 -1.17 18.00
N VAL A 25 -11.12 -1.89 17.17
CA VAL A 25 -9.84 -2.46 17.59
C VAL A 25 -8.83 -1.36 17.92
N ALA A 26 -8.78 -0.29 17.13
CA ALA A 26 -7.88 0.83 17.33
C ALA A 26 -8.16 1.55 18.67
N GLU A 27 -9.43 1.83 18.97
CA GLU A 27 -9.87 2.51 20.19
C GLU A 27 -9.62 1.67 21.45
N LEU A 28 -9.86 0.36 21.37
CA LEU A 28 -9.79 -0.52 22.54
C LEU A 28 -8.37 -1.01 22.85
N PHE A 29 -7.55 -1.29 21.82
CA PHE A 29 -6.34 -2.10 22.02
C PHE A 29 -5.07 -1.46 21.50
N LEU A 30 -5.14 -0.56 20.52
CA LEU A 30 -3.94 -0.01 19.89
C LEU A 30 -3.42 1.21 20.65
N PRO A 31 -2.12 1.50 20.60
CA PRO A 31 -1.56 2.66 21.29
C PRO A 31 -1.95 3.94 20.56
N TRP A 32 -2.43 4.97 21.27
CA TRP A 32 -2.81 6.28 20.69
C TRP A 32 -1.74 7.35 20.90
N PHE A 33 -1.04 7.26 22.03
CA PHE A 33 -0.02 8.22 22.43
C PHE A 33 1.36 7.56 22.50
N SER A 34 2.40 8.34 22.23
CA SER A 34 3.79 7.92 22.30
C SER A 34 4.63 9.02 22.93
N MET A 35 5.56 8.65 23.80
CA MET A 35 6.56 9.55 24.37
C MET A 35 7.96 8.94 24.18
N PRO A 36 8.60 9.18 23.03
CA PRO A 36 9.86 8.53 22.66
C PRO A 36 11.01 8.78 23.65
N VAL A 37 10.99 9.90 24.36
CA VAL A 37 12.05 10.29 25.30
C VAL A 37 12.15 9.33 26.49
N LEU A 38 11.06 8.65 26.86
CA LEU A 38 11.07 7.63 27.92
C LEU A 38 11.93 6.40 27.58
N LYS A 39 12.27 6.20 26.29
CA LYS A 39 13.18 5.13 25.85
C LYS A 39 14.56 5.26 26.50
N TYR A 40 15.03 6.48 26.74
CA TYR A 40 16.34 6.71 27.36
C TYR A 40 16.37 6.30 28.84
N SER A 41 15.20 6.23 29.48
CA SER A 41 15.02 5.77 30.86
C SER A 41 14.61 4.30 30.94
N LYS A 42 14.63 3.56 29.81
CA LYS A 42 14.17 2.16 29.67
C LYS A 42 12.72 1.94 30.11
N LEU A 43 11.87 2.96 29.98
CA LEU A 43 10.44 2.90 30.29
C LEU A 43 9.61 2.72 29.01
N GLN A 44 8.35 2.31 29.19
CA GLN A 44 7.41 2.18 28.10
C GLN A 44 7.26 3.50 27.34
N THR A 45 7.20 3.42 26.01
CA THR A 45 7.14 4.60 25.15
C THR A 45 5.78 4.82 24.53
N SER A 46 4.93 3.79 24.45
CA SER A 46 3.65 3.85 23.72
C SER A 46 2.51 3.44 24.62
N TYR A 47 1.40 4.18 24.57
CA TYR A 47 0.28 4.05 25.51
C TYR A 47 -1.05 4.02 24.78
N THR A 48 -1.94 3.11 25.20
CA THR A 48 -3.34 3.05 24.78
C THR A 48 -4.15 4.16 25.46
N LEU A 49 -5.39 4.39 25.03
CA LEU A 49 -6.32 5.29 25.72
C LEU A 49 -6.55 4.89 27.18
N TRP A 50 -6.39 3.61 27.51
CA TRP A 50 -6.66 3.02 28.81
C TRP A 50 -5.49 3.12 29.78
N ASN A 51 -4.26 3.21 29.26
CA ASN A 51 -3.03 3.23 30.05
C ASN A 51 -2.34 4.61 30.05
N VAL A 52 -3.09 5.69 29.81
CA VAL A 52 -2.52 7.05 29.83
C VAL A 52 -2.02 7.45 31.22
N SER A 53 -2.64 6.94 32.30
CA SER A 53 -2.15 7.15 33.67
C SER A 53 -0.73 6.59 33.87
N GLU A 54 -0.43 5.44 33.27
CA GLU A 54 0.90 4.83 33.30
C GLU A 54 1.96 5.71 32.61
N CYS A 55 1.55 6.48 31.57
CA CYS A 55 2.42 7.47 30.95
C CYS A 55 2.83 8.56 31.93
N VAL A 56 1.87 9.09 32.71
CA VAL A 56 2.12 10.12 33.72
C VAL A 56 3.05 9.59 34.82
N ASP A 57 2.82 8.36 35.29
CA ASP A 57 3.68 7.72 36.29
C ASP A 57 5.10 7.50 35.75
N ASN A 58 5.23 7.09 34.49
CA ASN A 58 6.53 6.87 33.86
C ASN A 58 7.29 8.19 33.59
N ILE A 59 6.58 9.30 33.33
CA ILE A 59 7.19 10.64 33.30
C ILE A 59 7.78 10.96 34.67
N GLN A 60 7.02 10.80 35.75
CA GLN A 60 7.52 11.06 37.10
C GLN A 60 8.70 10.17 37.49
N LYS A 61 8.65 8.87 37.16
CA LYS A 61 9.78 7.95 37.37
C LYS A 61 11.02 8.37 36.59
N SER A 62 10.85 8.79 35.34
CA SER A 62 11.95 9.28 34.50
C SER A 62 12.61 10.52 35.09
N ILE A 63 11.83 11.45 35.65
CA ILE A 63 12.35 12.67 36.29
C ILE A 63 13.13 12.30 37.56
N ARG A 64 12.57 11.44 38.43
CA ARG A 64 13.26 10.97 39.65
C ARG A 64 14.57 10.24 39.37
N GLY A 65 14.65 9.53 38.25
CA GLY A 65 15.84 8.81 37.81
C GLY A 65 16.90 9.65 37.10
N GLY A 66 16.75 10.98 37.02
CA GLY A 66 17.69 11.86 36.31
C GLY A 66 17.65 11.69 34.77
N GLY A 67 16.50 11.27 34.23
CA GLY A 67 16.30 11.09 32.79
C GLY A 67 16.37 12.41 32.00
N LYS A 68 16.29 12.32 30.67
CA LYS A 68 16.45 13.47 29.75
C LYS A 68 15.37 14.56 29.84
N LEU A 69 14.32 14.36 30.64
CA LEU A 69 13.29 15.36 30.89
C LEU A 69 13.73 16.25 32.06
N SER A 70 14.38 17.36 31.75
CA SER A 70 14.77 18.38 32.73
C SER A 70 13.57 19.25 33.11
N MET A 71 12.66 18.71 33.91
CA MET A 71 11.52 19.44 34.46
C MET A 71 11.25 19.03 35.92
N GLU A 72 10.60 19.92 36.68
CA GLU A 72 10.12 19.60 38.02
C GLU A 72 9.02 18.53 38.00
N LEU A 73 8.81 17.86 39.14
CA LEU A 73 7.74 16.88 39.29
C LEU A 73 6.37 17.54 39.10
N LEU A 74 5.47 16.81 38.44
CA LEU A 74 4.09 17.24 38.23
C LEU A 74 3.36 17.39 39.57
N THR A 75 2.62 18.47 39.74
CA THR A 75 1.79 18.70 40.93
C THR A 75 0.56 17.79 40.91
N ALA A 76 -0.06 17.57 42.08
CA ALA A 76 -1.28 16.77 42.18
C ALA A 76 -2.44 17.35 41.33
N GLU A 77 -2.49 18.67 41.17
CA GLU A 77 -3.48 19.36 40.35
C GLU A 77 -3.24 19.15 38.85
N GLU A 78 -1.99 19.21 38.40
CA GLU A 78 -1.60 18.94 37.00
C GLU A 78 -1.93 17.50 36.60
N ILE A 79 -1.62 16.53 37.47
CA ILE A 79 -1.96 15.11 37.26
C ILE A 79 -3.47 14.93 37.17
N LYS A 80 -4.24 15.63 38.02
CA LYS A 80 -5.70 15.58 37.99
C LYS A 80 -6.26 16.12 36.67
N THR A 81 -5.74 17.24 36.17
CA THR A 81 -6.15 17.80 34.88
C THR A 81 -5.85 16.84 33.72
N ILE A 82 -4.65 16.24 33.69
CA ILE A 82 -4.30 15.22 32.68
C ILE A 82 -5.22 13.99 32.78
N GLY A 83 -5.53 13.57 34.01
CA GLY A 83 -6.48 12.49 34.28
C GLY A 83 -7.89 12.77 33.76
N GLN A 84 -8.39 14.01 33.90
CA GLN A 84 -9.69 14.41 33.36
C GLN A 84 -9.74 14.32 31.83
N TRP A 85 -8.69 14.76 31.12
CA TRP A 85 -8.59 14.59 29.68
C TRP A 85 -8.56 13.12 29.26
N SER A 86 -7.82 12.28 29.99
CA SER A 86 -7.79 10.84 29.75
C SER A 86 -9.17 10.21 29.92
N ILE A 87 -9.90 10.54 30.99
CA ILE A 87 -11.25 10.02 31.24
C ILE A 87 -12.21 10.48 30.15
N ALA A 88 -12.14 11.75 29.73
CA ALA A 88 -12.98 12.27 28.65
C ALA A 88 -12.77 11.51 27.34
N LEU A 89 -11.51 11.25 26.96
CA LEU A 89 -11.17 10.45 25.77
C LEU A 89 -11.67 9.00 25.89
N GLN A 90 -11.52 8.37 27.05
CA GLN A 90 -11.98 7.01 27.31
C GLN A 90 -13.51 6.89 27.22
N VAL A 91 -14.24 7.79 27.88
CA VAL A 91 -15.71 7.81 27.83
C VAL A 91 -16.20 7.99 26.39
N PHE A 92 -15.58 8.90 25.65
CA PHE A 92 -15.92 9.12 24.25
C PHE A 92 -15.62 7.89 23.38
N ALA A 93 -14.49 7.21 23.60
CA ALA A 93 -14.15 5.96 22.92
C ALA A 93 -15.16 4.83 23.20
N ILE A 94 -15.66 4.70 24.43
CA ILE A 94 -16.71 3.70 24.76
C ILE A 94 -17.99 3.99 23.97
N ILE A 95 -18.43 5.25 23.95
CA ILE A 95 -19.63 5.68 23.23
C ILE A 95 -19.46 5.39 21.73
N LEU A 96 -18.30 5.75 21.16
CA LEU A 96 -18.00 5.49 19.76
C LEU A 96 -17.97 4.00 19.44
N THR A 97 -17.36 3.18 20.28
CA THR A 97 -17.32 1.72 20.08
C THR A 97 -18.74 1.16 19.95
N VAL A 98 -19.68 1.58 20.81
CA VAL A 98 -21.09 1.15 20.72
C VAL A 98 -21.74 1.63 19.41
N LEU A 99 -21.51 2.89 19.03
CA LEU A 99 -22.03 3.45 17.78
C LEU A 99 -21.46 2.75 16.53
N LEU A 100 -20.17 2.40 16.54
CA LEU A 100 -19.48 1.72 15.44
C LEU A 100 -19.96 0.28 15.28
N ILE A 101 -20.18 -0.44 16.39
CA ILE A 101 -20.81 -1.77 16.37
C ILE A 101 -22.24 -1.67 15.82
N GLY A 102 -23.03 -0.68 16.29
CA GLY A 102 -24.37 -0.41 15.77
C GLY A 102 -24.35 -0.10 14.27
N ALA A 103 -23.41 0.71 13.80
CA ALA A 103 -23.22 1.04 12.39
C ALA A 103 -22.81 -0.17 11.55
N ALA A 104 -21.96 -1.05 12.06
CA ALA A 104 -21.60 -2.30 11.39
C ALA A 104 -22.81 -3.23 11.22
N ILE A 105 -23.63 -3.38 12.27
CA ILE A 105 -24.87 -4.18 12.21
C ILE A 105 -25.87 -3.55 11.25
N ALA A 106 -26.04 -2.22 11.29
CA ALA A 106 -26.94 -1.50 10.39
C ALA A 106 -26.49 -1.61 8.92
N ALA A 107 -25.18 -1.48 8.65
CA ALA A 107 -24.60 -1.68 7.33
C ALA A 107 -24.90 -3.08 6.79
N TYR A 108 -24.77 -4.10 7.65
CA TYR A 108 -25.01 -5.49 7.29
C TYR A 108 -26.50 -5.79 7.04
N ARG A 109 -27.39 -5.33 7.94
CA ARG A 109 -28.84 -5.64 7.89
C ARG A 109 -29.64 -4.76 6.94
N TRP A 110 -29.31 -3.47 6.86
CA TRP A 110 -30.13 -2.45 6.20
C TRP A 110 -29.45 -1.81 4.97
N LYS A 111 -28.16 -2.08 4.74
CA LYS A 111 -27.41 -1.71 3.53
C LYS A 111 -27.64 -0.23 3.13
N LYS A 112 -28.20 0.03 1.95
CA LYS A 112 -28.44 1.39 1.43
C LYS A 112 -29.31 2.27 2.35
N LYS A 113 -30.23 1.68 3.13
CA LYS A 113 -31.11 2.44 4.03
C LYS A 113 -30.36 3.01 5.26
N SER A 114 -29.22 2.43 5.64
CA SER A 114 -28.45 2.89 6.79
C SER A 114 -27.37 3.93 6.46
N VAL A 115 -27.28 4.40 5.21
CA VAL A 115 -26.23 5.34 4.75
C VAL A 115 -26.15 6.61 5.62
N VAL A 116 -27.30 7.21 5.96
CA VAL A 116 -27.33 8.43 6.79
C VAL A 116 -26.81 8.16 8.19
N TYR A 117 -27.28 7.08 8.83
CA TYR A 117 -26.84 6.66 10.16
C TYR A 117 -25.32 6.41 10.18
N ILE A 118 -24.81 5.69 9.19
CA ILE A 118 -23.37 5.36 9.11
C ILE A 118 -22.52 6.60 8.86
N ARG A 119 -22.99 7.55 8.04
CA ARG A 119 -22.29 8.84 7.86
C ARG A 119 -22.20 9.63 9.15
N LEU A 120 -23.29 9.67 9.92
CA LEU A 120 -23.30 10.33 11.23
C LEU A 120 -22.36 9.63 12.21
N THR A 121 -22.30 8.30 12.19
CA THR A 121 -21.34 7.54 13.01
C THR A 121 -19.89 7.85 12.65
N PHE A 122 -19.52 7.85 11.36
CA PHE A 122 -18.15 8.19 10.95
C PHE A 122 -17.81 9.67 11.20
N LEU A 123 -18.79 10.59 11.09
CA LEU A 123 -18.61 11.98 11.52
C LEU A 123 -18.33 12.08 13.02
N ALA A 124 -19.03 11.31 13.84
CA ALA A 124 -18.77 11.25 15.28
C ALA A 124 -17.40 10.60 15.58
N ALA A 125 -17.04 9.54 14.86
CA ALA A 125 -15.76 8.84 15.02
C ALA A 125 -14.56 9.75 14.70
N ALA A 126 -14.69 10.67 13.75
CA ALA A 126 -13.65 11.65 13.41
C ALA A 126 -13.34 12.64 14.56
N ILE A 127 -14.28 12.80 15.51
CA ILE A 127 -14.09 13.70 16.66
C ILE A 127 -13.03 13.14 17.62
N LEU A 128 -12.92 11.82 17.79
CA LEU A 128 -11.97 11.25 18.75
C LEU A 128 -10.50 11.52 18.37
N PRO A 129 -10.06 11.28 17.11
CA PRO A 129 -8.73 11.72 16.67
C PRO A 129 -8.51 13.23 16.79
N ALA A 130 -9.54 14.05 16.53
CA ALA A 130 -9.44 15.51 16.67
C ALA A 130 -9.24 15.92 18.14
N LEU A 131 -9.96 15.29 19.07
CA LEU A 131 -9.77 15.49 20.51
C LEU A 131 -8.40 14.99 20.97
N ALA A 132 -7.93 13.85 20.48
CA ALA A 132 -6.59 13.34 20.77
C ALA A 132 -5.50 14.28 20.25
N PHE A 133 -5.70 14.90 19.08
CA PHE A 133 -4.81 15.92 18.54
C PHE A 133 -4.78 17.19 19.40
N ALA A 134 -5.94 17.68 19.83
CA ALA A 134 -6.03 18.82 20.74
C ALA A 134 -5.35 18.52 22.09
N ALA A 135 -5.60 17.34 22.67
CA ALA A 135 -4.96 16.90 23.91
C ALA A 135 -3.43 16.76 23.75
N ASN A 136 -2.96 16.24 22.60
CA ASN A 136 -1.54 16.15 22.29
C ASN A 136 -0.88 17.54 22.18
N MET A 137 -1.54 18.48 21.51
CA MET A 137 -1.06 19.85 21.39
C MET A 137 -0.99 20.54 22.76
N GLN A 138 -2.05 20.42 23.56
CA GLN A 138 -2.08 21.01 24.90
C GLN A 138 -1.05 20.37 25.84
N GLY A 139 -0.87 19.05 25.76
CA GLY A 139 0.17 18.35 26.52
C GLY A 139 1.59 18.81 26.17
N ASN A 140 1.88 19.06 24.88
CA ASN A 140 3.19 19.60 24.49
C ASN A 140 3.39 21.06 24.86
N LEU A 141 2.34 21.90 24.82
CA LEU A 141 2.41 23.27 25.32
C LEU A 141 2.79 23.27 26.81
N PHE A 142 2.09 22.46 27.60
CA PHE A 142 2.37 22.29 29.03
C PHE A 142 3.78 21.77 29.31
N LEU A 143 4.25 20.74 28.57
CA LEU A 143 5.60 20.21 28.73
C LEU A 143 6.68 21.24 28.34
N ASN A 144 6.48 21.99 27.25
CA ASN A 144 7.44 22.99 26.81
C ASN A 144 7.55 24.14 27.81
N GLU A 145 6.43 24.60 28.39
CA GLU A 145 6.43 25.61 29.44
C GLU A 145 7.22 25.15 30.68
N LYS A 146 6.98 23.92 31.16
CA LYS A 146 7.71 23.33 32.30
C LYS A 146 9.21 23.13 32.05
N ILE A 147 9.60 22.85 30.81
CA ILE A 147 11.00 22.63 30.42
C ILE A 147 11.71 23.96 30.10
N GLY A 148 10.98 25.08 30.01
CA GLY A 148 11.53 26.37 29.58
C GLY A 148 11.87 26.41 28.08
N ARG A 149 11.16 25.63 27.26
CA ARG A 149 11.35 25.54 25.81
C ARG A 149 10.33 26.39 25.06
N GLU A 150 10.77 27.09 24.02
CA GLU A 150 9.88 27.87 23.16
C GLU A 150 8.85 26.98 22.42
N SER A 151 7.60 27.42 22.39
CA SER A 151 6.47 26.70 21.78
C SER A 151 6.19 27.12 20.34
N HIS A 152 7.22 27.12 19.49
CA HIS A 152 7.04 27.32 18.04
C HIS A 152 6.51 26.06 17.35
N PHE A 153 5.91 26.22 16.17
CA PHE A 153 5.24 25.15 15.40
C PHE A 153 6.07 23.86 15.30
N ILE A 154 7.37 23.96 15.04
CA ILE A 154 8.28 22.81 14.90
C ILE A 154 8.40 22.03 16.23
N ASN A 155 8.45 22.73 17.37
CA ASN A 155 8.57 22.10 18.69
C ASN A 155 7.27 21.45 19.16
N LEU A 156 6.13 21.94 18.68
CA LEU A 156 4.81 21.37 18.98
C LEU A 156 4.45 20.19 18.07
N THR A 157 5.07 20.08 16.89
CA THR A 157 4.70 19.07 15.88
C THR A 157 5.80 18.04 15.62
N ILE A 158 7.00 18.48 15.24
CA ILE A 158 8.10 17.61 14.78
C ILE A 158 9.00 17.17 15.95
N HIS A 159 9.32 18.10 16.84
CA HIS A 159 10.18 17.85 18.00
C HIS A 159 9.41 17.79 19.32
N SER A 160 8.13 17.41 19.23
CA SER A 160 7.24 17.22 20.37
C SER A 160 7.70 16.04 21.23
N TYR A 161 7.55 16.19 22.54
CA TYR A 161 7.86 15.14 23.51
C TYR A 161 6.75 14.09 23.53
N LEU A 162 5.50 14.54 23.46
CA LEU A 162 4.31 13.70 23.34
C LEU A 162 3.88 13.67 21.88
N GLN A 163 3.74 12.49 21.29
CA GLN A 163 3.38 12.28 19.89
C GLN A 163 2.13 11.41 19.80
N LEU A 164 1.36 11.58 18.72
CA LEU A 164 0.33 10.60 18.35
C LEU A 164 0.99 9.46 17.57
N THR A 165 0.48 8.25 17.77
CA THR A 165 0.87 7.08 16.95
C THR A 165 0.19 7.14 15.57
N ALA A 166 0.41 6.12 14.73
CA ALA A 166 -0.21 6.07 13.40
C ALA A 166 -1.73 5.83 13.42
N PHE A 167 -2.29 5.26 14.50
CA PHE A 167 -3.68 4.80 14.53
C PHE A 167 -4.74 5.92 14.56
N PRO A 168 -4.58 6.99 15.35
CA PRO A 168 -5.50 8.14 15.30
C PRO A 168 -5.57 8.78 13.91
N TYR A 169 -4.43 8.90 13.22
CA TYR A 169 -4.39 9.41 11.85
C TYR A 169 -5.08 8.47 10.86
N ALA A 170 -4.86 7.15 10.99
CA ALA A 170 -5.52 6.15 10.16
C ALA A 170 -7.04 6.18 10.33
N GLN A 171 -7.52 6.31 11.57
CA GLN A 171 -8.94 6.46 11.88
C GLN A 171 -9.53 7.71 11.22
N LEU A 172 -8.90 8.88 11.41
CA LEU A 172 -9.37 10.13 10.81
C LEU A 172 -9.46 10.07 9.28
N ILE A 173 -8.46 9.50 8.62
CA ILE A 173 -8.46 9.34 7.16
C ILE A 173 -9.61 8.41 6.74
N LEU A 174 -9.77 7.29 7.45
CA LEU A 174 -10.80 6.31 7.15
C LEU A 174 -12.21 6.90 7.34
N ASP A 175 -12.42 7.70 8.39
CA ASP A 175 -13.67 8.43 8.62
C ASP A 175 -14.03 9.33 7.44
N LEU A 176 -13.08 10.20 7.03
CA LEU A 176 -13.29 11.13 5.91
C LEU A 176 -13.61 10.40 4.60
N VAL A 177 -12.89 9.31 4.32
CA VAL A 177 -13.13 8.48 3.13
C VAL A 177 -14.50 7.81 3.22
N MET A 178 -14.88 7.25 4.38
CA MET A 178 -16.17 6.58 4.55
C MET A 178 -17.34 7.56 4.47
N ILE A 179 -17.24 8.77 5.03
CA ILE A 179 -18.27 9.81 4.92
C ILE A 179 -18.60 10.09 3.45
N ALA A 180 -17.56 10.23 2.62
CA ALA A 180 -17.70 10.48 1.18
C ALA A 180 -18.20 9.24 0.41
N ALA A 181 -17.64 8.06 0.69
CA ALA A 181 -17.80 6.88 -0.15
C ALA A 181 -18.95 5.95 0.27
N VAL A 182 -19.41 5.97 1.52
CA VAL A 182 -20.33 4.94 2.07
C VAL A 182 -21.63 4.80 1.28
N GLY A 183 -22.17 5.92 0.76
CA GLY A 183 -23.37 5.90 -0.07
C GLY A 183 -23.20 5.07 -1.35
N LYS A 184 -22.02 5.12 -1.97
CA LYS A 184 -21.68 4.30 -3.14
C LYS A 184 -21.35 2.87 -2.75
N LEU A 185 -20.67 2.67 -1.61
CA LEU A 185 -20.25 1.34 -1.14
C LEU A 185 -21.43 0.45 -0.72
N LEU A 186 -22.49 1.04 -0.17
CA LEU A 186 -23.70 0.33 0.25
C LEU A 186 -24.78 0.21 -0.84
N ASP A 187 -24.55 0.77 -2.03
CA ASP A 187 -25.48 0.70 -3.15
C ASP A 187 -25.28 -0.59 -3.97
N THR A 188 -25.91 -1.67 -3.52
CA THR A 188 -25.84 -2.99 -4.17
C THR A 188 -26.64 -3.07 -5.48
N GLN A 189 -27.53 -2.11 -5.77
CA GLN A 189 -28.35 -2.13 -6.99
C GLN A 189 -27.58 -1.65 -8.23
N PHE A 190 -26.67 -0.69 -8.06
CA PHE A 190 -25.80 -0.21 -9.14
C PHE A 190 -24.93 -1.34 -9.73
N GLU A 191 -24.57 -2.35 -8.93
CA GLU A 191 -23.83 -3.50 -9.42
C GLU A 191 -24.66 -4.42 -10.29
N TYR A 192 -25.94 -4.64 -9.98
CA TYR A 192 -26.83 -5.49 -10.77
C TYR A 192 -27.13 -4.90 -12.15
N GLU A 193 -27.37 -3.60 -12.22
CA GLU A 193 -27.54 -2.91 -13.51
C GLU A 193 -26.24 -2.97 -14.33
N ALA A 194 -25.09 -2.75 -13.72
CA ALA A 194 -23.79 -2.87 -14.40
C ALA A 194 -23.49 -4.30 -14.88
N ILE A 195 -23.83 -5.34 -14.10
CA ILE A 195 -23.66 -6.76 -14.49
C ILE A 195 -24.55 -7.11 -15.69
N MET A 196 -25.79 -6.59 -15.74
CA MET A 196 -26.70 -6.79 -16.87
C MET A 196 -26.19 -6.12 -18.17
N TYR A 197 -25.47 -5.00 -18.09
CA TYR A 197 -24.85 -4.35 -19.26
C TYR A 197 -23.54 -5.01 -19.73
N ILE A 198 -22.80 -5.69 -18.84
CA ILE A 198 -21.54 -6.37 -19.17
C ILE A 198 -21.76 -7.59 -20.09
N GLN A 199 -22.98 -8.15 -20.13
CA GLN A 199 -23.31 -9.25 -21.05
C GLN A 199 -23.43 -8.85 -22.53
N ARG A 200 -23.30 -7.56 -22.90
CA ARG A 200 -23.59 -7.11 -24.28
C ARG A 200 -22.52 -6.30 -25.01
N SER A 201 -21.26 -6.29 -24.59
CA SER A 201 -20.22 -5.83 -25.53
C SER A 201 -18.83 -6.43 -25.26
N VAL A 202 -18.58 -7.59 -25.86
CA VAL A 202 -17.24 -7.96 -26.30
C VAL A 202 -16.93 -7.09 -27.52
N ARG A 203 -16.55 -5.83 -27.30
CA ARG A 203 -15.94 -5.02 -28.36
C ARG A 203 -14.43 -5.19 -28.26
N GLU A 204 -13.82 -5.68 -29.33
CA GLU A 204 -12.36 -5.66 -29.48
C GLU A 204 -11.85 -4.23 -29.33
N ASP A 205 -11.15 -3.99 -28.24
CA ASP A 205 -10.72 -2.67 -27.84
C ASP A 205 -9.48 -2.27 -28.67
N LYS A 206 -9.73 -1.65 -29.83
CA LYS A 206 -8.70 -1.24 -30.81
C LYS A 206 -7.99 0.07 -30.47
N LYS A 207 -8.46 0.86 -29.49
CA LYS A 207 -7.87 2.16 -29.09
C LYS A 207 -7.32 2.10 -27.66
N ILE A 208 -6.31 2.94 -27.36
CA ILE A 208 -5.84 3.14 -25.99
C ILE A 208 -6.96 3.86 -25.22
N GLY A 209 -7.68 3.12 -24.36
CA GLY A 209 -8.72 3.69 -23.53
C GLY A 209 -8.19 4.83 -22.65
N LYS A 210 -9.05 5.79 -22.31
CA LYS A 210 -8.71 6.92 -21.41
C LYS A 210 -8.05 6.43 -20.11
N ARG A 211 -8.41 5.24 -19.64
CA ARG A 211 -7.88 4.57 -18.44
C ARG A 211 -6.44 4.10 -18.60
N THR A 212 -6.11 3.41 -19.69
CA THR A 212 -4.71 3.04 -19.98
C THR A 212 -3.84 4.29 -20.14
N LYS A 213 -4.39 5.41 -20.64
CA LYS A 213 -3.66 6.70 -20.66
C LYS A 213 -3.39 7.23 -19.25
N VAL A 214 -4.35 7.13 -18.32
CA VAL A 214 -4.16 7.51 -16.91
C VAL A 214 -3.14 6.58 -16.23
N SER A 215 -3.22 5.26 -16.44
CA SER A 215 -2.22 4.31 -15.93
C SER A 215 -0.84 4.60 -16.52
N ILE A 216 -0.73 4.89 -17.82
CA ILE A 216 0.51 5.32 -18.47
C ILE A 216 1.05 6.59 -17.81
N PHE A 217 0.22 7.60 -17.58
CA PHE A 217 0.61 8.85 -16.93
C PHE A 217 1.10 8.62 -15.49
N LEU A 218 0.36 7.87 -14.68
CA LEU A 218 0.75 7.59 -13.30
C LEU A 218 2.05 6.78 -13.23
N ILE A 219 2.15 5.73 -14.05
CA ILE A 219 3.26 4.78 -14.01
C ILE A 219 4.53 5.38 -14.62
N LEU A 220 4.44 6.08 -15.76
CA LEU A 220 5.60 6.62 -16.47
C LEU A 220 5.98 8.04 -16.04
N PHE A 221 5.07 8.80 -15.43
CA PHE A 221 5.31 10.21 -15.11
C PHE A 221 5.15 10.52 -13.62
N ALA A 222 4.03 10.14 -12.99
CA ALA A 222 3.82 10.47 -11.58
C ALA A 222 4.81 9.77 -10.65
N ILE A 223 5.10 8.47 -10.87
CA ILE A 223 6.06 7.71 -10.06
C ILE A 223 7.49 8.26 -10.19
N PRO A 224 8.05 8.48 -11.39
CA PRO A 224 9.37 9.12 -11.51
C PRO A 224 9.43 10.54 -10.97
N CYS A 225 8.41 11.38 -11.18
CA CYS A 225 8.37 12.74 -10.61
C CYS A 225 8.32 12.74 -9.08
N LEU A 226 7.62 11.80 -8.46
CA LEU A 226 7.57 11.66 -7.00
C LEU A 226 8.86 11.09 -6.42
N ILE A 227 9.53 10.17 -7.12
CA ILE A 227 10.88 9.70 -6.76
C ILE A 227 11.86 10.90 -6.84
N PHE A 228 11.79 11.67 -7.91
CA PHE A 228 12.61 12.88 -8.07
C PHE A 228 12.34 13.91 -6.97
N PHE A 229 11.07 14.19 -6.68
CA PHE A 229 10.66 15.07 -5.59
C PHE A 229 11.11 14.56 -4.22
N GLY A 230 10.95 13.27 -3.95
CA GLY A 230 11.38 12.63 -2.71
C GLY A 230 12.90 12.70 -2.50
N ILE A 231 13.69 12.54 -3.55
CA ILE A 231 15.15 12.63 -3.49
C ILE A 231 15.63 14.08 -3.34
N PHE A 232 15.00 15.04 -4.03
CA PHE A 232 15.44 16.45 -4.02
C PHE A 232 14.93 17.27 -2.83
N PHE A 233 13.70 17.03 -2.35
CA PHE A 233 13.08 17.86 -1.30
C PHE A 233 13.19 17.24 0.11
N LEU A 234 13.29 15.92 0.25
CA LEU A 234 13.39 15.25 1.56
C LEU A 234 14.85 14.88 1.85
N ASN A 235 15.61 15.90 2.23
CA ASN A 235 17.03 15.81 2.55
C ASN A 235 17.30 14.84 3.73
N ASP A 236 17.98 13.72 3.42
CA ASP A 236 18.79 12.81 4.26
C ASP A 236 18.24 12.24 5.59
N ARG A 237 17.02 12.53 6.04
CA ARG A 237 16.58 12.15 7.41
C ARG A 237 15.54 11.06 7.56
N SER A 238 15.11 10.39 6.49
CA SER A 238 14.53 9.03 6.61
C SER A 238 14.38 8.35 5.25
N ALA A 239 15.45 7.73 4.76
CA ALA A 239 15.39 6.84 3.60
C ALA A 239 14.26 5.79 3.72
N SER A 240 13.95 5.34 4.95
CA SER A 240 12.83 4.42 5.24
C SER A 240 11.44 5.04 5.03
N PHE A 241 11.26 6.34 5.25
CA PHE A 241 9.98 7.04 5.01
C PHE A 241 9.77 7.27 3.51
N ILE A 242 10.82 7.70 2.80
CA ILE A 242 10.81 7.83 1.34
C ILE A 242 10.55 6.47 0.69
N ALA A 243 11.19 5.41 1.18
CA ALA A 243 10.86 4.04 0.79
C ALA A 243 9.37 3.76 1.06
N LEU A 244 8.85 3.95 2.27
CA LEU A 244 7.43 3.71 2.59
C LEU A 244 6.46 4.49 1.67
N CYS A 245 6.77 5.74 1.33
CA CYS A 245 5.99 6.54 0.38
C CYS A 245 6.05 5.98 -1.05
N ILE A 246 7.25 5.61 -1.54
CA ILE A 246 7.42 4.96 -2.85
C ILE A 246 6.68 3.62 -2.89
N ILE A 247 6.72 2.85 -1.79
CA ILE A 247 6.00 1.60 -1.61
C ILE A 247 4.49 1.84 -1.69
N GLY A 248 3.97 2.81 -0.93
CA GLY A 248 2.55 3.18 -0.94
C GLY A 248 2.08 3.65 -2.32
N LEU A 249 2.91 4.45 -3.01
CA LEU A 249 2.61 4.98 -4.34
C LEU A 249 2.69 3.89 -5.43
N ALA A 250 3.62 2.93 -5.34
CA ALA A 250 3.70 1.79 -6.27
C ALA A 250 2.50 0.83 -6.12
N MET A 251 1.86 0.82 -4.95
CA MET A 251 0.60 0.11 -4.70
C MET A 251 -0.64 0.83 -5.26
N ILE A 252 -0.58 2.13 -5.54
CA ILE A 252 -1.72 2.87 -6.11
C ILE A 252 -2.10 2.36 -7.51
N PRO A 253 -1.17 2.17 -8.48
CA PRO A 253 -1.50 1.55 -9.76
C PRO A 253 -2.08 0.14 -9.60
N PHE A 254 -1.58 -0.64 -8.63
CA PHE A 254 -2.12 -1.95 -8.31
C PHE A 254 -3.59 -1.83 -7.87
N CYS A 255 -3.90 -0.97 -6.90
CA CYS A 255 -5.26 -0.77 -6.40
C CYS A 255 -6.21 -0.18 -7.45
N MET A 256 -5.77 0.81 -8.24
CA MET A 256 -6.58 1.45 -9.28
C MET A 256 -6.94 0.49 -10.43
N ILE A 257 -6.08 -0.49 -10.74
CA ILE A 257 -6.39 -1.52 -11.75
C ILE A 257 -7.52 -2.45 -11.26
N PHE A 258 -7.61 -2.72 -9.95
CA PHE A 258 -8.64 -3.59 -9.37
C PHE A 258 -9.98 -2.90 -9.11
N GLU A 259 -9.97 -1.60 -8.76
CA GLU A 259 -11.14 -0.92 -8.22
C GLU A 259 -12.28 -0.72 -9.25
N ASP A 260 -11.91 -0.56 -10.53
CA ASP A 260 -12.84 -0.22 -11.62
C ASP A 260 -13.18 -1.39 -12.56
N ARG A 261 -12.42 -2.49 -12.55
CA ARG A 261 -12.59 -3.56 -13.56
C ARG A 261 -13.68 -4.56 -13.24
N LYS A 262 -14.09 -4.71 -11.97
CA LYS A 262 -14.80 -5.92 -11.51
C LYS A 262 -14.24 -7.17 -12.22
N PRO A 263 -12.91 -7.38 -12.15
CA PRO A 263 -12.25 -8.38 -12.98
C PRO A 263 -12.98 -9.70 -12.79
N GLN A 264 -13.40 -10.32 -13.89
CA GLN A 264 -14.13 -11.58 -13.78
C GLN A 264 -13.26 -12.54 -12.97
N ALA A 265 -13.86 -13.31 -12.05
CA ALA A 265 -13.10 -14.23 -11.18
C ALA A 265 -12.12 -15.12 -11.96
N ARG A 266 -12.43 -15.40 -13.24
CA ARG A 266 -11.61 -16.15 -14.18
C ARG A 266 -10.33 -15.41 -14.63
N GLU A 267 -10.37 -14.09 -14.82
CA GLU A 267 -9.19 -13.27 -15.12
C GLU A 267 -8.23 -13.23 -13.93
N VAL A 268 -8.79 -13.01 -12.72
CA VAL A 268 -8.03 -13.00 -11.47
C VAL A 268 -7.37 -14.36 -11.24
N LEU A 269 -8.09 -15.46 -11.49
CA LEU A 269 -7.56 -16.81 -11.39
C LEU A 269 -6.35 -17.02 -12.31
N LEU A 270 -6.41 -16.58 -13.57
CA LEU A 270 -5.28 -16.75 -14.49
C LEU A 270 -4.07 -15.93 -14.07
N ILE A 271 -4.29 -14.71 -13.58
CA ILE A 271 -3.21 -13.87 -13.04
C ILE A 271 -2.57 -14.52 -11.80
N ALA A 272 -3.38 -15.07 -10.89
CA ALA A 272 -2.90 -15.79 -9.72
C ALA A 272 -2.09 -17.03 -10.09
N VAL A 273 -2.57 -17.83 -11.05
CA VAL A 273 -1.86 -19.03 -11.55
C VAL A 273 -0.53 -18.63 -12.21
N MET A 274 -0.53 -17.60 -13.05
CA MET A 274 0.70 -17.12 -13.69
C MET A 274 1.70 -16.56 -12.67
N ALA A 275 1.22 -15.85 -11.65
CA ALA A 275 2.06 -15.36 -10.55
C ALA A 275 2.65 -16.53 -9.74
N ALA A 276 1.86 -17.55 -9.43
CA ALA A 276 2.34 -18.75 -8.74
C ALA A 276 3.42 -19.48 -9.56
N ILE A 277 3.24 -19.63 -10.88
CA ILE A 277 4.26 -20.21 -11.76
C ILE A 277 5.52 -19.36 -11.76
N ALA A 278 5.39 -18.02 -11.76
CA ALA A 278 6.55 -17.12 -11.67
C ALA A 278 7.30 -17.27 -10.34
N VAL A 279 6.58 -17.37 -9.22
CA VAL A 279 7.17 -17.59 -7.89
C VAL A 279 7.89 -18.94 -7.82
N VAL A 280 7.25 -20.02 -8.26
CA VAL A 280 7.85 -21.37 -8.32
C VAL A 280 9.06 -21.38 -9.24
N GLY A 281 8.97 -20.71 -10.39
CA GLY A 281 10.10 -20.53 -11.29
C GLY A 281 11.25 -19.78 -10.63
N ARG A 282 10.98 -18.73 -9.84
CA ARG A 282 12.03 -18.05 -9.06
C ARG A 282 12.70 -18.97 -8.04
N MET A 283 11.91 -19.83 -7.39
CA MET A 283 12.36 -20.78 -6.38
C MET A 283 13.16 -21.94 -6.96
N ALA A 284 12.73 -22.50 -8.10
CA ALA A 284 13.42 -23.63 -8.74
C ALA A 284 14.87 -23.31 -9.12
N PHE A 285 15.15 -22.03 -9.41
CA PHE A 285 16.47 -21.54 -9.79
C PHE A 285 17.15 -20.75 -8.65
N PHE A 286 16.82 -21.03 -7.38
CA PHE A 286 17.37 -20.28 -6.25
C PHE A 286 18.91 -20.33 -6.15
N MET A 287 19.52 -21.44 -6.59
CA MET A 287 20.98 -21.64 -6.55
C MET A 287 21.73 -20.87 -7.63
N LEU A 288 21.04 -20.39 -8.67
CA LEU A 288 21.66 -19.68 -9.78
C LEU A 288 21.48 -18.16 -9.61
N PRO A 289 22.58 -17.39 -9.45
CA PRO A 289 22.49 -15.94 -9.27
C PRO A 289 21.79 -15.27 -10.46
N GLN A 290 20.68 -14.58 -10.19
CA GLN A 290 19.85 -13.84 -11.16
C GLN A 290 19.32 -14.61 -12.39
N PHE A 291 19.62 -15.91 -12.52
CA PHE A 291 19.08 -16.74 -13.59
C PHE A 291 17.67 -17.21 -13.23
N LYS A 292 16.66 -16.34 -13.42
CA LYS A 292 15.27 -16.59 -13.00
C LYS A 292 14.28 -16.43 -14.17
N PRO A 293 13.23 -17.28 -14.26
CA PRO A 293 12.21 -17.20 -15.30
C PRO A 293 11.09 -16.18 -15.02
N VAL A 294 11.12 -15.49 -13.87
CA VAL A 294 10.04 -14.60 -13.38
C VAL A 294 9.63 -13.60 -14.45
N THR A 295 10.60 -12.84 -14.98
CA THR A 295 10.35 -11.77 -15.93
C THR A 295 9.78 -12.30 -17.25
N ALA A 296 10.24 -13.48 -17.71
CA ALA A 296 9.70 -14.13 -18.90
C ALA A 296 8.21 -14.48 -18.73
N ILE A 297 7.82 -15.03 -17.58
CA ILE A 297 6.44 -15.39 -17.28
C ILE A 297 5.56 -14.13 -17.21
N VAL A 298 6.06 -13.08 -16.59
CA VAL A 298 5.38 -11.77 -16.48
C VAL A 298 5.16 -11.13 -17.86
N ILE A 299 6.16 -11.19 -18.74
CA ILE A 299 6.05 -10.73 -20.14
C ILE A 299 5.00 -11.53 -20.89
N ILE A 300 5.02 -12.87 -20.79
CA ILE A 300 4.03 -13.74 -21.43
C ILE A 300 2.63 -13.37 -20.95
N THR A 301 2.44 -13.17 -19.64
CA THR A 301 1.15 -12.71 -19.10
C THR A 301 0.73 -11.37 -19.67
N GLY A 302 1.64 -10.39 -19.72
CA GLY A 302 1.35 -9.08 -20.28
C GLY A 302 0.90 -9.13 -21.74
N ILE A 303 1.57 -9.94 -22.55
CA ILE A 303 1.26 -10.10 -23.97
C ILE A 303 -0.05 -10.89 -24.17
N SER A 304 -0.23 -11.97 -23.43
CA SER A 304 -1.36 -12.87 -23.62
C SER A 304 -2.62 -12.33 -22.97
N LEU A 305 -2.59 -11.80 -21.75
CA LEU A 305 -3.75 -11.34 -20.97
C LEU A 305 -3.93 -9.80 -20.97
N GLY A 306 -2.93 -9.02 -21.39
CA GLY A 306 -2.98 -7.56 -21.47
C GLY A 306 -2.02 -6.86 -20.50
N ALA A 307 -1.71 -5.59 -20.77
CA ALA A 307 -0.71 -4.80 -20.03
C ALA A 307 -0.95 -4.78 -18.51
N GLU A 308 -2.20 -4.54 -18.09
CA GLU A 308 -2.58 -4.51 -16.67
C GLU A 308 -2.40 -5.88 -15.99
N ALA A 309 -2.74 -6.97 -16.67
CA ALA A 309 -2.53 -8.32 -16.16
C ALA A 309 -1.04 -8.67 -16.01
N GLY A 310 -0.21 -8.20 -16.96
CA GLY A 310 1.24 -8.29 -16.88
C GLY A 310 1.80 -7.54 -15.67
N PHE A 311 1.38 -6.29 -15.47
CA PHE A 311 1.75 -5.50 -14.30
C PHE A 311 1.44 -6.24 -13.00
N LEU A 312 0.20 -6.70 -12.90
CA LEU A 312 -0.31 -7.34 -11.71
C LEU A 312 0.42 -8.66 -11.41
N THR A 313 0.65 -9.48 -12.43
CA THR A 313 1.41 -10.73 -12.28
C THR A 313 2.83 -10.44 -11.77
N GLY A 314 3.50 -9.41 -12.30
CA GLY A 314 4.84 -9.02 -11.85
C GLY A 314 4.87 -8.54 -10.40
N ALA A 315 3.93 -7.68 -10.02
CA ALA A 315 3.82 -7.17 -8.67
C ALA A 315 3.54 -8.29 -7.65
N VAL A 316 2.55 -9.15 -7.93
CA VAL A 316 2.21 -10.28 -7.05
C VAL A 316 3.36 -11.29 -6.98
N ALA A 317 3.99 -11.62 -8.12
CA ALA A 317 5.12 -12.54 -8.13
C ALA A 317 6.31 -12.01 -7.32
N GLY A 318 6.64 -10.72 -7.45
CA GLY A 318 7.67 -10.05 -6.65
C GLY A 318 7.36 -10.11 -5.15
N PHE A 319 6.14 -9.72 -4.78
CA PHE A 319 5.70 -9.70 -3.38
C PHE A 319 5.70 -11.10 -2.74
N VAL A 320 5.06 -12.07 -3.39
CA VAL A 320 4.90 -13.43 -2.86
C VAL A 320 6.23 -14.16 -2.83
N SER A 321 7.05 -14.06 -3.88
CA SER A 321 8.34 -14.74 -3.86
C SER A 321 9.27 -14.22 -2.77
N ASN A 322 9.16 -12.95 -2.38
CA ASN A 322 9.97 -12.39 -1.31
C ASN A 322 9.58 -12.90 0.09
N PHE A 323 8.46 -13.61 0.28
CA PHE A 323 8.25 -14.37 1.51
C PHE A 323 9.24 -15.52 1.67
N PHE A 324 9.71 -16.10 0.56
CA PHE A 324 10.71 -17.18 0.58
C PHE A 324 12.15 -16.65 0.57
N PHE A 325 12.40 -15.53 -0.13
CA PHE A 325 13.73 -14.93 -0.27
C PHE A 325 14.05 -13.84 0.78
N GLY A 326 13.10 -13.52 1.66
CA GLY A 326 13.21 -12.42 2.61
C GLY A 326 12.54 -11.13 2.11
N GLN A 327 11.76 -10.50 2.98
CA GLN A 327 11.14 -9.20 2.74
C GLN A 327 12.08 -8.07 3.15
N GLY A 328 12.10 -6.99 2.38
CA GLY A 328 12.88 -5.81 2.74
C GLY A 328 12.48 -4.58 1.92
N PRO A 329 13.17 -3.44 2.12
CA PRO A 329 12.85 -2.21 1.41
C PRO A 329 12.97 -2.32 -0.12
N TRP A 330 13.69 -3.32 -0.63
CA TRP A 330 13.79 -3.64 -2.06
C TRP A 330 12.53 -4.29 -2.65
N THR A 331 11.65 -4.87 -1.82
CA THR A 331 10.49 -5.63 -2.32
C THR A 331 9.65 -4.78 -3.27
N PRO A 332 9.29 -3.53 -2.95
CA PRO A 332 8.36 -2.80 -3.82
C PRO A 332 9.03 -2.24 -5.06
N TRP A 333 10.35 -2.00 -5.04
CA TRP A 333 11.15 -1.79 -6.25
C TRP A 333 11.09 -3.00 -7.17
N GLN A 334 11.22 -4.22 -6.62
CA GLN A 334 11.07 -5.46 -7.40
C GLN A 334 9.65 -5.64 -7.94
N MET A 335 8.62 -5.38 -7.12
CA MET A 335 7.22 -5.45 -7.54
C MET A 335 6.97 -4.51 -8.72
N PHE A 336 7.45 -3.26 -8.61
CA PHE A 336 7.30 -2.27 -9.67
C PHE A 336 8.13 -2.63 -10.91
N ALA A 337 9.38 -3.05 -10.76
CA ALA A 337 10.27 -3.42 -11.86
C ALA A 337 9.73 -4.60 -12.66
N PHE A 338 9.27 -5.67 -12.00
CA PHE A 338 8.61 -6.76 -12.71
C PHE A 338 7.29 -6.31 -13.34
N GLY A 339 6.49 -5.53 -12.61
CA GLY A 339 5.21 -5.03 -13.08
C GLY A 339 5.34 -4.17 -14.34
N ILE A 340 6.23 -3.19 -14.36
CA ILE A 340 6.40 -2.27 -15.50
C ILE A 340 6.85 -3.02 -16.77
N ILE A 341 7.72 -4.03 -16.62
CA ILE A 341 8.17 -4.84 -17.76
C ILE A 341 6.99 -5.61 -18.35
N GLY A 342 6.15 -6.23 -17.52
CA GLY A 342 4.92 -6.90 -17.98
C GLY A 342 3.92 -5.94 -18.62
N PHE A 343 3.77 -4.74 -18.05
CA PHE A 343 2.90 -3.69 -18.58
C PHE A 343 3.31 -3.23 -19.96
N LEU A 344 4.60 -2.87 -20.12
CA LEU A 344 5.17 -2.43 -21.39
C LEU A 344 5.10 -3.54 -22.45
N ALA A 345 5.31 -4.80 -22.05
CA ALA A 345 5.16 -5.93 -22.95
C ALA A 345 3.72 -6.02 -23.50
N GLY A 346 2.73 -5.94 -22.61
CA GLY A 346 1.33 -5.97 -23.02
C GLY A 346 0.90 -4.77 -23.86
N LEU A 347 1.52 -3.60 -23.69
CA LEU A 347 1.25 -2.41 -24.49
C LEU A 347 1.91 -2.49 -25.87
N LEU A 348 3.20 -2.86 -25.93
CA LEU A 348 4.01 -2.87 -27.15
C LEU A 348 3.54 -3.96 -28.14
N PHE A 349 3.16 -5.13 -27.61
CA PHE A 349 2.71 -6.27 -28.40
C PHE A 349 1.18 -6.36 -28.52
N ARG A 350 0.43 -5.35 -28.04
CA ARG A 350 -1.04 -5.28 -28.18
C ARG A 350 -1.45 -5.37 -29.65
N GLY A 351 -2.35 -6.29 -29.98
CA GLY A 351 -2.88 -6.46 -31.34
C GLY A 351 -1.89 -6.94 -32.41
N LYS A 352 -0.63 -7.22 -32.04
CA LYS A 352 0.45 -7.66 -32.96
C LYS A 352 0.80 -9.14 -32.76
N ARG A 353 -0.17 -9.95 -32.33
CA ARG A 353 0.04 -11.33 -31.88
C ARG A 353 0.59 -12.26 -32.98
N GLU A 354 0.12 -12.08 -34.21
CA GLU A 354 0.63 -12.82 -35.38
C GLU A 354 2.06 -12.41 -35.78
N LYS A 355 2.46 -11.17 -35.49
CA LYS A 355 3.78 -10.64 -35.88
C LYS A 355 4.92 -11.22 -35.04
N TYR A 356 4.70 -11.52 -33.75
CA TYR A 356 5.73 -12.18 -32.93
C TYR A 356 5.67 -13.72 -33.00
N LYS A 357 4.52 -14.33 -33.33
CA LYS A 357 4.48 -15.78 -33.67
C LYS A 357 5.46 -16.10 -34.81
N LYS A 358 5.65 -15.15 -35.74
CA LYS A 358 6.62 -15.23 -36.85
C LYS A 358 8.06 -14.83 -36.47
N SER A 359 8.26 -14.09 -35.37
CA SER A 359 9.60 -13.65 -34.94
C SER A 359 9.75 -13.71 -33.42
N LYS A 360 10.04 -14.92 -32.91
CA LYS A 360 10.40 -15.16 -31.49
C LYS A 360 11.60 -14.32 -31.06
N LEU A 361 12.48 -13.97 -32.00
CA LEU A 361 13.68 -13.17 -31.76
C LEU A 361 13.34 -11.78 -31.20
N ILE A 362 12.33 -11.10 -31.77
CA ILE A 362 11.93 -9.77 -31.31
C ILE A 362 11.43 -9.81 -29.86
N LEU A 363 10.67 -10.85 -29.50
CA LEU A 363 10.17 -11.03 -28.14
C LEU A 363 11.32 -11.29 -27.15
N CYS A 364 12.27 -12.15 -27.52
CA CYS A 364 13.42 -12.45 -26.68
C CYS A 364 14.29 -11.20 -26.49
N LEU A 365 14.60 -10.49 -27.58
CA LEU A 365 15.38 -9.24 -27.52
C LEU A 365 14.69 -8.19 -26.66
N TYR A 366 13.38 -8.01 -26.81
CA TYR A 366 12.61 -7.13 -25.94
C TYR A 366 12.75 -7.56 -24.48
N GLY A 367 12.53 -8.84 -24.16
CA GLY A 367 12.61 -9.32 -22.78
C GLY A 367 14.01 -9.17 -22.17
N GLY A 368 15.05 -9.48 -22.92
CA GLY A 368 16.44 -9.30 -22.51
C GLY A 368 16.78 -7.83 -22.24
N ILE A 369 16.47 -6.95 -23.19
CA ILE A 369 16.75 -5.51 -23.06
C ILE A 369 15.89 -4.87 -21.96
N ALA A 370 14.60 -5.19 -21.88
CA ALA A 370 13.73 -4.66 -20.84
C ALA A 370 14.18 -5.12 -19.44
N THR A 371 14.61 -6.37 -19.30
CA THR A 371 15.19 -6.86 -18.03
C THR A 371 16.49 -6.12 -17.72
N LEU A 372 17.44 -6.10 -18.66
CA LEU A 372 18.74 -5.46 -18.45
C LEU A 372 18.61 -3.98 -18.08
N VAL A 373 17.82 -3.23 -18.86
CA VAL A 373 17.71 -1.79 -18.73
C VAL A 373 16.73 -1.40 -17.64
N ILE A 374 15.50 -1.93 -17.64
CA ILE A 374 14.46 -1.45 -16.72
C ILE A 374 14.64 -2.07 -15.33
N TYR A 375 14.79 -3.39 -15.26
CA TYR A 375 15.00 -4.04 -13.96
C TYR A 375 16.35 -3.66 -13.38
N GLY A 376 17.42 -3.70 -14.18
CA GLY A 376 18.75 -3.28 -13.74
C GLY A 376 18.77 -1.84 -13.24
N PHE A 377 18.22 -0.90 -14.02
CA PHE A 377 18.16 0.52 -13.62
C PHE A 377 17.43 0.73 -12.30
N LEU A 378 16.24 0.14 -12.15
CA LEU A 378 15.44 0.32 -10.94
C LEU A 378 16.10 -0.33 -9.72
N MET A 379 16.64 -1.54 -9.88
CA MET A 379 17.24 -2.26 -8.76
C MET A 379 18.60 -1.70 -8.34
N ASP A 380 19.45 -1.30 -9.28
CA ASP A 380 20.74 -0.69 -8.98
C ASP A 380 20.54 0.69 -8.32
N THR A 381 19.57 1.48 -8.81
CA THR A 381 19.17 2.74 -8.16
C THR A 381 18.65 2.50 -6.75
N SER A 382 17.81 1.48 -6.55
CA SER A 382 17.29 1.15 -5.21
C SER A 382 18.40 0.74 -4.23
N SER A 383 19.50 0.16 -4.72
CA SER A 383 20.60 -0.26 -3.87
C SER A 383 21.31 0.96 -3.24
N ILE A 384 21.48 2.04 -3.99
CA ILE A 384 22.10 3.28 -3.48
C ILE A 384 21.25 3.93 -2.39
N THR A 385 19.93 3.96 -2.59
CA THR A 385 19.00 4.57 -1.63
C THR A 385 18.88 3.73 -0.35
N MET A 386 19.22 2.44 -0.41
CA MET A 386 19.16 1.52 0.72
C MET A 386 20.48 1.37 1.49
N PHE A 387 21.63 1.36 0.80
CA PHE A 387 22.94 1.09 1.39
C PHE A 387 23.73 2.34 1.81
N GLY A 388 23.16 3.55 1.64
CA GLY A 388 23.42 4.72 2.48
C GLY A 388 24.89 5.13 2.64
N THR A 389 25.45 5.78 1.62
CA THR A 389 26.70 6.57 1.76
C THR A 389 26.56 8.00 1.23
N GLY A 390 25.33 8.49 1.06
CA GLY A 390 25.04 9.77 0.40
C GLY A 390 25.01 9.66 -1.13
N PHE A 391 24.22 10.52 -1.79
CA PHE A 391 24.09 10.54 -3.24
C PHE A 391 25.38 11.11 -3.87
N SER A 392 26.15 10.25 -4.55
CA SER A 392 27.34 10.64 -5.30
C SER A 392 27.30 10.00 -6.69
N TRP A 393 27.60 10.79 -7.73
CA TRP A 393 27.71 10.30 -9.10
C TRP A 393 28.72 9.14 -9.23
N LYS A 394 29.78 9.15 -8.41
CA LYS A 394 30.78 8.07 -8.36
C LYS A 394 30.21 6.79 -7.73
N ALA A 395 29.44 6.92 -6.64
CA ALA A 395 28.77 5.80 -5.99
C ALA A 395 27.71 5.18 -6.92
N LEU A 396 26.99 6.03 -7.67
CA LEU A 396 26.00 5.58 -8.65
C LEU A 396 26.66 4.79 -9.78
N ALA A 397 27.72 5.34 -10.39
CA ALA A 397 28.48 4.64 -11.43
C ALA A 397 29.06 3.31 -10.92
N ALA A 398 29.57 3.27 -9.70
CA ALA A 398 30.10 2.05 -9.10
C ALA A 398 29.02 0.98 -8.88
N MET A 399 27.83 1.35 -8.40
CA MET A 399 26.72 0.42 -8.23
C MET A 399 26.26 -0.14 -9.57
N TYR A 400 26.08 0.71 -10.58
CA TYR A 400 25.75 0.26 -11.94
C TYR A 400 26.80 -0.67 -12.54
N ALA A 401 28.09 -0.34 -12.37
CA ALA A 401 29.17 -1.18 -12.86
C ALA A 401 29.18 -2.56 -12.16
N SER A 402 28.91 -2.60 -10.84
CA SER A 402 28.86 -3.84 -10.08
C SER A 402 27.61 -4.69 -10.33
N GLY A 403 26.47 -4.04 -10.62
CA GLY A 403 25.19 -4.70 -10.91
C GLY A 403 25.10 -5.22 -12.34
N LEU A 404 25.83 -4.61 -13.28
CA LEU A 404 25.76 -4.93 -14.71
C LEU A 404 25.95 -6.43 -15.04
N PRO A 405 26.94 -7.16 -14.51
CA PRO A 405 27.09 -8.59 -14.78
C PRO A 405 25.86 -9.40 -14.37
N PHE A 406 25.29 -9.09 -13.20
CA PHE A 406 24.09 -9.73 -12.68
C PHE A 406 22.84 -9.40 -13.52
N ASN A 407 22.74 -8.15 -13.99
CA ASN A 407 21.65 -7.70 -14.86
C ASN A 407 21.74 -8.33 -16.26
N ILE A 408 22.96 -8.56 -16.79
CA ILE A 408 23.19 -9.32 -18.03
C ILE A 408 22.73 -10.76 -17.87
N VAL A 409 23.11 -11.43 -16.77
CA VAL A 409 22.66 -12.81 -16.49
C VAL A 409 21.13 -12.89 -16.42
N HIS A 410 20.49 -11.92 -15.76
CA HIS A 410 19.03 -11.86 -15.72
C HIS A 410 18.43 -11.64 -17.12
N GLY A 411 18.98 -10.72 -17.92
CA GLY A 411 18.55 -10.47 -19.29
C GLY A 411 18.65 -11.72 -20.17
N ILE A 412 19.78 -12.41 -20.13
CA ILE A 412 20.02 -13.66 -20.88
C ILE A 412 19.05 -14.75 -20.40
N SER A 413 18.88 -14.91 -19.09
CA SER A 413 17.89 -15.83 -18.51
C SER A 413 16.49 -15.56 -19.07
N THR A 414 16.04 -14.31 -19.06
CA THR A 414 14.74 -13.91 -19.62
C THR A 414 14.64 -14.27 -21.10
N MET A 415 15.69 -14.04 -21.90
CA MET A 415 15.72 -14.42 -23.32
C MET A 415 15.55 -15.93 -23.51
N VAL A 416 16.30 -16.74 -22.76
CA VAL A 416 16.24 -18.21 -22.82
C VAL A 416 14.85 -18.71 -22.46
N PHE A 417 14.29 -18.24 -21.34
CA PHE A 417 12.96 -18.67 -20.92
C PHE A 417 11.86 -18.21 -21.87
N LEU A 418 11.95 -16.99 -22.43
CA LEU A 418 10.99 -16.55 -23.44
C LEU A 418 11.06 -17.41 -24.71
N PHE A 419 12.26 -17.78 -25.16
CA PHE A 419 12.44 -18.61 -26.34
C PHE A 419 11.71 -19.97 -26.22
N PHE A 420 11.82 -20.61 -25.05
CA PHE A 420 11.20 -21.92 -24.78
C PHE A 420 9.74 -21.83 -24.34
N LEU A 421 9.39 -20.90 -23.45
CA LEU A 421 8.08 -20.85 -22.80
C LEU A 421 7.02 -20.06 -23.56
N ALA A 422 7.41 -19.03 -24.33
CA ALA A 422 6.43 -18.13 -24.94
C ALA A 422 5.45 -18.87 -25.85
N GLY A 423 5.94 -19.77 -26.71
CA GLY A 423 5.09 -20.54 -27.64
C GLY A 423 4.12 -21.51 -26.94
N PRO A 424 4.58 -22.43 -26.07
CA PRO A 424 3.72 -23.35 -25.33
C PRO A 424 2.71 -22.65 -24.42
N MET A 425 3.14 -21.64 -23.66
CA MET A 425 2.27 -20.93 -22.72
C MET A 425 1.24 -20.08 -23.45
N ASP A 426 1.62 -19.37 -24.50
CA ASP A 426 0.69 -18.56 -25.29
C ASP A 426 -0.44 -19.41 -25.89
N ARG A 427 -0.12 -20.61 -26.41
CA ARG A 427 -1.13 -21.57 -26.91
C ARG A 427 -2.09 -22.04 -25.82
N LYS A 428 -1.61 -22.33 -24.62
CA LYS A 428 -2.47 -22.73 -23.49
C LYS A 428 -3.38 -21.59 -23.05
N LEU A 429 -2.83 -20.39 -22.89
CA LEU A 429 -3.59 -19.20 -22.53
C LEU A 429 -4.64 -18.86 -23.61
N GLU A 430 -4.31 -19.03 -24.90
CA GLU A 430 -5.26 -18.84 -26.00
C GLU A 430 -6.44 -19.83 -25.94
N ARG A 431 -6.17 -21.12 -25.66
CA ARG A 431 -7.22 -22.13 -25.49
C ARG A 431 -8.14 -21.79 -24.33
N ILE A 432 -7.59 -21.35 -23.20
CA ILE A 432 -8.35 -20.94 -22.02
C ILE A 432 -9.24 -19.74 -22.36
N LYS A 433 -8.67 -18.71 -23.01
CA LYS A 433 -9.43 -17.53 -23.44
C LYS A 433 -10.63 -17.89 -24.31
N LYS A 434 -10.40 -18.72 -25.34
CA LYS A 434 -11.47 -19.18 -26.25
C LYS A 434 -12.52 -20.00 -25.50
N LYS A 435 -12.11 -20.94 -24.64
CA LYS A 435 -13.03 -21.82 -23.90
C LYS A 435 -13.92 -21.06 -22.92
N TYR A 436 -13.38 -20.02 -22.27
CA TYR A 436 -14.07 -19.33 -21.19
C TYR A 436 -14.62 -17.94 -21.56
N GLY A 437 -14.46 -17.50 -22.82
CA GLY A 437 -14.95 -16.22 -23.32
C GLY A 437 -14.26 -15.02 -22.65
N ILE A 438 -12.98 -15.17 -22.31
CA ILE A 438 -12.22 -14.14 -21.58
C ILE A 438 -11.49 -13.25 -22.58
N LEU A 439 -11.83 -11.96 -22.54
CA LEU A 439 -11.38 -10.82 -23.38
C LEU A 439 -11.97 -10.76 -24.78
#